data_AF-A0A917YFA4-F1
#
_entry.id   AF-A0A917YFA4-F1
#
_cell.length_a   1.000
_cell.length_b   1.000
_cell.length_c   1.000
_cell.angle_alpha   90.00
_cell.angle_beta   90.00
_cell.angle_gamma   90.00
#
_symmetry.space_group_name_H-M   'P 1'
#
loop_
_entity.id
_entity.type
_entity.pdbx_description
1 polymer ?
#
loop_
_entity_poly.entity_id
_entity_poly.type
_entity_poly.pdbx_seq_one_letter_code
_entity_poly.pdbx_strand_id
1 'polypeptide(L)'
;MTEALRTFAYPAVSTRATLDDLPVRRWVECASCIEWQDIKDTDGASAWANVHIRRNPTHDRYRLLRQTGWRLVAVSAPEDEPPPEPAR
;
A
#
# COMPACT_ATOMS: atom_id res chain seq x y z
N MET A 1 -5.32 45.01 33.96
CA MET A 1 -4.74 44.76 32.62
C MET A 1 -4.19 43.35 32.65
N THR A 2 -4.91 42.40 32.04
CA THR A 2 -4.55 40.98 32.05
C THR A 2 -3.68 40.71 30.83
N GLU A 3 -2.41 40.44 31.06
CA GLU A 3 -1.44 40.16 30.00
C GLU A 3 -1.77 38.80 29.37
N ALA A 4 -1.99 38.78 28.05
CA ALA A 4 -2.26 37.54 27.33
C ALA A 4 -0.98 36.68 27.30
N LEU A 5 -0.99 35.57 28.01
CA LEU A 5 0.02 34.51 27.90
C LEU A 5 0.12 34.10 26.43
N ARG A 6 1.21 34.50 25.77
CA ARG A 6 1.57 34.00 24.44
C ARG A 6 1.86 32.52 24.57
N THR A 7 0.86 31.69 24.29
CA THR A 7 1.01 30.25 24.12
C THR A 7 1.98 30.03 22.96
N PHE A 8 3.25 29.78 23.27
CA PHE A 8 4.18 29.14 22.33
C PHE A 8 3.71 27.69 22.16
N ALA A 9 2.60 27.52 21.42
CA ALA A 9 2.04 26.23 21.09
C ALA A 9 2.91 25.59 20.01
N TYR A 10 4.01 24.98 20.47
CA TYR A 10 4.91 24.07 19.75
C TYR A 10 5.73 24.69 18.59
N PRO A 11 7.03 24.36 18.47
CA PRO A 11 7.81 24.77 17.31
C PRO A 11 7.24 24.13 16.05
N ALA A 12 7.12 24.91 14.98
CA ALA A 12 6.76 24.39 13.67
C ALA A 12 7.86 23.42 13.19
N VAL A 13 7.59 22.11 13.26
CA VAL A 13 8.50 21.08 12.75
C VAL A 13 8.18 20.87 11.27
N SER A 14 9.00 21.42 10.38
CA SER A 14 8.95 21.08 8.96
C SER A 14 9.88 19.90 8.68
N THR A 15 9.33 18.71 8.44
CA THR A 15 10.12 17.59 7.94
C THR A 15 10.16 17.63 6.42
N ARG A 16 11.36 17.64 5.84
CA ARG A 16 11.58 17.41 4.40
C ARG A 16 11.76 15.93 4.12
N ALA A 17 10.84 15.10 4.62
CA ALA A 17 10.84 13.69 4.23
C ALA A 17 10.36 13.62 2.78
N THR A 18 11.24 13.22 1.88
CA THR A 18 10.85 12.87 0.52
C THR A 18 10.18 11.50 0.53
N LEU A 19 9.33 11.20 -0.45
CA LEU A 19 8.66 9.89 -0.54
C LEU A 19 9.66 8.72 -0.64
N ASP A 20 10.90 9.01 -1.05
CA ASP A 20 12.00 8.06 -1.14
C ASP A 20 12.65 7.77 0.22
N ASP A 21 12.45 8.62 1.22
CA ASP A 21 12.95 8.43 2.59
C ASP A 21 12.03 7.53 3.44
N LEU A 22 10.83 7.21 2.93
CA LEU A 22 9.88 6.34 3.61
C LEU A 22 10.28 4.87 3.45
N PRO A 23 10.07 4.01 4.46
CA PRO A 23 10.30 2.58 4.31
C PRO A 23 9.47 2.04 3.15
N VAL A 24 10.17 1.48 2.17
CA VAL A 24 9.57 0.89 0.97
C VAL A 24 9.64 -0.62 1.11
N ARG A 25 8.49 -1.29 1.03
CA ARG A 25 8.45 -2.74 0.79
C ARG A 25 8.21 -3.00 -0.69
N ARG A 26 8.90 -3.99 -1.24
CA ARG A 26 8.72 -4.46 -2.61
C ARG A 26 8.57 -5.96 -2.57
N TRP A 27 7.58 -6.50 -3.26
CA TRP A 27 7.39 -7.94 -3.39
C TRP A 27 6.91 -8.28 -4.79
N VAL A 28 7.19 -9.52 -5.18
CA VAL A 28 6.57 -10.15 -6.34
C VAL A 28 5.41 -11.03 -5.84
N GLU A 29 4.32 -11.10 -6.60
CA GLU A 29 3.14 -11.89 -6.27
C GLU A 29 2.64 -12.65 -7.50
N CYS A 30 2.25 -13.91 -7.33
CA CYS A 30 1.62 -14.70 -8.37
C CYS A 30 0.16 -14.27 -8.53
N ALA A 31 -0.25 -13.91 -9.74
CA ALA A 31 -1.63 -13.51 -10.01
C ALA A 31 -2.65 -14.65 -9.92
N SER A 32 -2.19 -15.91 -9.91
CA SER A 32 -3.05 -17.10 -9.89
C SER A 32 -3.27 -17.66 -8.49
N CYS A 33 -2.24 -17.63 -7.64
CA CYS A 33 -2.29 -18.24 -6.29
C CYS A 33 -1.99 -17.29 -5.15
N ILE A 34 -1.66 -16.02 -5.44
CA ILE A 34 -1.38 -14.97 -4.45
C ILE A 34 -0.16 -15.29 -3.55
N GLU A 35 0.64 -16.31 -3.89
CA GLU A 35 1.95 -16.54 -3.27
C GLU A 35 2.88 -15.37 -3.59
N TRP A 36 3.64 -14.92 -2.60
CA TRP A 36 4.47 -13.73 -2.71
C TRP A 36 5.85 -13.91 -2.10
N GLN A 37 6.81 -13.11 -2.56
CA GLN A 37 8.16 -13.02 -2.00
C GLN A 37 8.66 -11.57 -1.98
N ASP A 38 9.22 -11.14 -0.85
CA ASP A 38 9.92 -9.85 -0.76
C ASP A 38 11.14 -9.83 -1.70
N ILE A 39 11.29 -8.75 -2.48
CA ILE A 39 12.37 -8.56 -3.45
C ILE A 39 13.10 -7.24 -3.23
N LYS A 40 14.38 -7.19 -3.57
CA LYS A 40 15.17 -5.95 -3.55
C LYS A 40 15.08 -5.20 -4.88
N ASP A 41 15.04 -5.95 -5.98
CA ASP A 41 15.08 -5.47 -7.35
C ASP A 41 14.20 -6.33 -8.29
N THR A 42 14.08 -5.88 -9.54
CA THR A 42 13.33 -6.55 -10.62
C THR A 42 13.94 -7.88 -11.06
N ASP A 43 15.25 -8.08 -10.85
CA ASP A 43 15.92 -9.32 -11.25
C ASP A 43 15.52 -10.46 -10.32
N GLY A 44 15.42 -10.18 -9.01
CA GLY A 44 14.89 -11.10 -8.01
C GLY A 44 13.45 -11.56 -8.32
N ALA A 45 12.62 -10.67 -8.86
CA ALA A 45 11.27 -11.02 -9.27
C ALA A 45 11.22 -12.01 -10.42
N SER A 46 12.06 -11.79 -11.45
CA SER A 46 12.12 -12.67 -12.61
C SER A 46 12.67 -14.05 -12.23
N ALA A 47 13.66 -14.09 -11.33
CA ALA A 47 14.19 -15.33 -10.78
C ALA A 47 13.11 -16.13 -10.01
N TRP A 48 12.35 -15.46 -9.15
CA TRP A 48 11.24 -16.07 -8.44
C TRP A 48 10.14 -16.58 -9.38
N ALA A 49 9.70 -15.76 -10.34
CA ALA A 49 8.66 -16.13 -11.30
C ALA A 49 9.06 -17.37 -12.12
N ASN A 50 10.32 -17.44 -12.58
CA ASN A 50 10.84 -18.60 -13.30
C ASN A 50 10.86 -19.88 -12.45
N VAL A 51 11.14 -19.78 -11.15
CA VAL A 51 11.07 -20.94 -10.24
C VAL A 51 9.61 -21.32 -9.98
N HIS A 52 8.74 -20.33 -9.81
CA HIS A 52 7.32 -20.54 -9.51
C HIS A 52 6.57 -21.20 -10.66
N ILE A 53 6.74 -20.69 -11.89
CA ILE A 53 6.16 -21.25 -13.13
C ILE A 53 6.64 -22.68 -13.36
N ARG A 54 7.91 -22.99 -13.08
CA ARG A 54 8.43 -24.36 -13.21
C ARG A 54 7.78 -25.36 -12.27
N ARG A 55 7.37 -24.91 -11.08
CA ARG A 55 6.64 -25.74 -10.10
C ARG A 55 5.14 -25.78 -10.39
N ASN A 56 4.60 -24.70 -10.95
CA ASN A 56 3.18 -24.51 -11.22
C ASN A 56 2.99 -23.98 -12.65
N PRO A 57 2.95 -24.84 -13.68
CA PRO A 57 2.94 -24.41 -15.08
C PRO A 57 1.74 -23.53 -15.48
N THR A 58 0.64 -23.59 -14.73
CA THR A 58 -0.56 -22.76 -14.95
C THR A 58 -0.44 -21.36 -14.34
N HIS A 59 0.61 -21.08 -13.54
CA HIS A 59 0.83 -19.80 -12.88
C HIS A 59 1.74 -18.90 -13.71
N ASP A 60 1.30 -18.52 -14.91
CA ASP A 60 2.10 -17.81 -15.93
C ASP A 60 2.18 -16.29 -15.75
N ARG A 61 1.45 -15.74 -14.78
CA ARG A 61 1.35 -14.30 -14.52
C ARG A 61 1.80 -13.96 -13.11
N TYR A 62 2.63 -12.93 -13.01
CA TYR A 62 3.05 -12.33 -11.75
C TYR A 62 2.93 -10.81 -11.80
N ARG A 63 2.88 -10.19 -10.63
CA ARG A 63 2.81 -8.73 -10.44
C ARG A 63 3.96 -8.28 -9.55
N LEU A 64 4.44 -7.07 -9.80
CA LEU A 64 5.39 -6.40 -8.93
C LEU A 64 4.66 -5.34 -8.13
N LEU A 65 4.76 -5.43 -6.81
CA LEU A 65 4.11 -4.52 -5.90
C LEU A 65 5.16 -3.73 -5.13
N ARG A 66 4.89 -2.44 -4.95
CA ARG A 66 5.68 -1.53 -4.13
C ARG A 66 4.74 -0.82 -3.17
N GLN A 67 5.00 -0.94 -1.88
CA GLN A 67 4.33 -0.17 -0.84
C GLN A 67 5.28 0.89 -0.31
N THR A 68 4.87 2.15 -0.40
CA THR A 68 5.56 3.30 0.20
C THR A 68 4.69 3.86 1.33
N GLY A 69 5.21 3.88 2.55
CA GLY A 69 4.48 4.35 3.73
C GLY A 69 3.37 3.40 4.21
N TRP A 70 2.51 3.92 5.11
CA TRP A 70 1.50 3.15 5.86
C TRP A 70 0.07 3.62 5.60
N ARG A 71 -0.21 4.27 4.45
CA ARG A 71 -1.54 4.85 4.25
C ARG A 71 -2.54 3.78 3.80
N LEU A 72 -3.22 3.18 4.77
CA LEU A 72 -4.49 2.47 4.57
C LEU A 72 -5.62 3.50 4.74
N VAL A 73 -6.25 3.92 3.65
CA VAL A 73 -7.48 4.72 3.70
C VAL A 73 -8.64 3.75 3.61
N ALA A 74 -9.44 3.65 4.68
CA ALA A 74 -10.76 3.04 4.59
C ALA A 74 -11.62 3.93 3.70
N VAL A 75 -12.05 3.41 2.55
CA VAL A 75 -13.10 4.03 1.76
C VAL A 75 -14.41 3.57 2.40
N SER A 76 -15.05 4.44 3.17
CA SER A 76 -16.44 4.25 3.54
C SER A 76 -17.23 4.09 2.24
N ALA A 77 -18.00 3.03 2.11
CA ALA A 77 -19.04 2.97 1.08
C ALA A 77 -19.92 4.23 1.26
N PRO A 78 -20.41 4.85 0.17
CA PRO A 78 -21.32 5.98 0.29
C PRO A 78 -22.52 5.56 1.15
N GLU A 79 -22.76 6.27 2.26
CA GLU A 79 -23.86 6.01 3.20
C GLU A 79 -25.24 6.43 2.65
N ASP A 80 -25.38 6.67 1.35
CA ASP A 80 -26.57 7.28 0.73
C ASP A 80 -27.20 6.44 -0.38
N GLU A 81 -27.01 5.11 -0.40
CA GLU A 81 -27.84 4.25 -1.26
C GLU A 81 -29.02 3.69 -0.46
N PRO A 82 -30.25 4.20 -0.66
CA PRO A 82 -31.43 3.64 0.01
C PRO A 82 -31.62 2.19 -0.42
N PRO A 83 -32.07 1.31 0.49
CA PRO A 83 -32.30 -0.09 0.15
C PRO A 83 -33.30 -0.20 -1.02
N PRO A 84 -33.09 -1.14 -1.97
CA PRO A 84 -34.01 -1.31 -3.09
C PRO A 84 -35.41 -1.67 -2.55
N GLU A 85 -36.43 -0.98 -3.06
CA GLU A 85 -37.83 -1.26 -2.71
C GLU A 85 -38.17 -2.73 -2.98
N PRO A 86 -38.93 -3.39 -2.08
CA PRO A 86 -39.39 -4.74 -2.33
C PRO A 86 -40.33 -4.75 -3.53
N ALA A 87 -40.03 -5.60 -4.52
CA ALA A 87 -40.89 -5.84 -5.67
C ALA A 87 -42.29 -6.29 -5.20
N ARG A 88 -43.33 -5.64 -5.74
CA ARG A 88 -44.73 -6.03 -5.55
C ARG A 88 -45.08 -7.28 -6.35
#